data_AF-D8TR93-F1
#
_entry.id   AF-D8TR93-F1
#
_cell.length_a   1.000
_cell.length_b   1.000
_cell.length_c   1.000
_cell.angle_alpha   90.00
_cell.angle_beta   90.00
_cell.angle_gamma   90.00
#
_symmetry.space_group_name_H-M   'P 1'
#
loop_
_entity.id
_entity.type
_entity.pdbx_description
1 polymer ?
#
loop_
_entity_poly.entity_id
_entity_poly.type
_entity_poly.pdbx_seq_one_letter_code
_entity_poly.pdbx_strand_id
1 'polypeptide(L)'
;AGCPMDRSYFHVLRCSAAVGGGFSPEHGVILCHNRLHTRREVLNAMTHELIHAYDHCRYGGHIGAATAGPTAEIRAANLSGDCSLFQELLRGNLPLLPLGWAAQQRACVARRAALSVAMNPACGGSDAAAVVVSEMMPICLADTAPFDASAAVATS
;
A
#
# COMPACT_ATOMS: atom_id res chain seq x y z
N ALA A 1 -14.01 11.30 7.67
CA ALA A 1 -13.26 10.06 7.96
C ALA A 1 -11.78 10.33 7.71
N GLY A 2 -10.89 9.81 8.55
CA GLY A 2 -9.44 10.06 8.49
C GLY A 2 -8.88 10.58 9.82
N CYS A 3 -7.57 10.42 10.02
CA CYS A 3 -6.88 10.89 11.22
C CYS A 3 -6.55 12.39 11.10
N PRO A 4 -6.59 13.17 12.21
CA PRO A 4 -5.98 14.49 12.22
C PRO A 4 -4.45 14.33 12.08
N MET A 5 -3.85 15.11 11.18
CA MET A 5 -2.40 15.05 10.92
C MET A 5 -1.81 16.45 10.96
N ASP A 6 -0.68 16.57 11.66
CA ASP A 6 0.17 17.75 11.64
C ASP A 6 1.61 17.36 11.27
N ARG A 7 2.56 18.30 11.39
CA ARG A 7 3.96 18.03 11.05
C ARG A 7 4.62 16.97 11.94
N SER A 8 4.19 16.85 13.20
CA SER A 8 4.72 15.86 14.14
C SER A 8 4.29 14.43 13.79
N TYR A 9 3.31 14.28 12.90
CA TYR A 9 2.83 12.98 12.41
C TYR A 9 3.81 12.27 11.46
N PHE A 10 4.86 12.95 11.00
CA PHE A 10 5.81 12.43 10.03
C PHE A 10 7.21 12.31 10.64
N HIS A 11 7.75 11.10 10.63
CA HIS A 11 9.07 10.78 11.15
C HIS A 11 9.99 10.32 10.02
N VAL A 12 11.12 10.98 9.84
CA VAL A 12 12.14 10.58 8.85
C VAL A 12 13.32 10.00 9.61
N LEU A 13 13.55 8.71 9.45
CA LEU A 13 14.52 7.94 10.25
C LEU A 13 15.43 7.09 9.35
N ARG A 14 16.55 6.64 9.93
CA ARG A 14 17.38 5.59 9.32
C ARG A 14 16.89 4.23 9.79
N CYS A 15 16.52 3.36 8.85
CA CYS A 15 15.96 2.04 9.15
C CYS A 15 16.95 0.92 8.83
N SER A 16 17.03 -0.08 9.73
CA SER A 16 17.77 -1.33 9.50
C SER A 16 17.01 -2.27 8.56
N ALA A 17 15.68 -2.32 8.69
CA ALA A 17 14.79 -3.12 7.84
C ALA A 17 14.78 -2.64 6.38
N ALA A 18 14.52 -3.56 5.46
CA ALA A 18 14.46 -3.31 4.01
C ALA A 18 13.08 -2.84 3.54
N VAL A 19 12.58 -1.77 4.17
CA VAL A 19 11.26 -1.17 3.91
C VAL A 19 11.38 0.31 3.62
N GLY A 20 10.48 0.86 2.81
CA GLY A 20 10.44 2.30 2.50
C GLY A 20 9.91 3.15 3.65
N GLY A 21 9.04 2.58 4.48
CA GLY A 21 8.38 3.26 5.58
C GLY A 21 7.55 2.31 6.43
N GLY A 22 6.70 2.88 7.28
CA GLY A 22 5.70 2.17 8.06
C GLY A 22 4.72 3.11 8.74
N PHE A 23 3.57 2.56 9.15
CA PHE A 23 2.56 3.27 9.92
C PHE A 23 2.42 2.67 11.31
N SER A 24 2.35 3.54 12.32
CA SER A 24 2.02 3.19 13.70
C SER A 24 0.87 4.07 14.18
N PRO A 25 -0.19 3.52 14.80
CA PRO A 25 -1.23 4.35 15.43
C PRO A 25 -0.68 5.31 16.49
N GLU A 26 0.41 4.94 17.14
CA GLU A 26 1.01 5.68 18.26
C GLU A 26 2.04 6.71 17.78
N HIS A 27 2.74 6.43 16.65
CA HIS A 27 3.82 7.27 16.14
C HIS A 27 3.53 7.91 14.77
N GLY A 28 2.42 7.61 14.11
CA GLY A 28 2.12 8.14 12.78
C GLY A 28 2.93 7.50 11.65
N VAL A 29 3.31 8.30 10.65
CA VAL A 29 3.98 7.86 9.42
C VAL A 29 5.50 7.92 9.58
N ILE A 30 6.17 6.81 9.29
CA ILE A 30 7.62 6.69 9.33
C ILE A 30 8.14 6.51 7.89
N LEU A 31 9.15 7.29 7.52
CA LEU A 31 9.85 7.19 6.24
C LEU A 31 11.33 6.86 6.45
N CYS A 32 11.79 5.81 5.79
CA CYS A 32 13.15 5.30 5.90
C CYS A 32 14.05 5.96 4.86
N HIS A 33 14.71 7.07 5.21
CA HIS A 33 15.45 7.90 4.26
C HIS A 33 16.61 7.18 3.55
N ASN A 34 17.13 6.09 4.13
CA ASN A 34 18.21 5.29 3.56
C ASN A 34 17.71 4.20 2.59
N ARG A 35 16.39 4.11 2.37
CA ARG A 35 15.73 3.13 1.49
C ARG A 35 14.99 3.78 0.32
N LEU A 36 14.90 5.11 0.31
CA LEU A 36 14.18 5.92 -0.66
C LEU A 36 15.18 6.88 -1.31
N HIS A 37 15.36 6.76 -2.62
CA HIS A 37 16.40 7.46 -3.39
C HIS A 37 15.83 8.53 -4.31
N THR A 38 14.55 8.43 -4.68
CA THR A 38 13.89 9.37 -5.57
C THR A 38 12.69 10.04 -4.90
N ARG A 39 12.35 11.25 -5.37
CA ARG A 39 11.12 11.95 -4.93
C ARG A 39 9.88 11.08 -5.09
N ARG A 40 9.80 10.29 -6.17
CA ARG A 40 8.67 9.41 -6.41
C ARG A 40 8.59 8.27 -5.41
N GLU A 41 9.72 7.64 -5.07
CA GLU A 41 9.73 6.60 -4.02
C GLU A 41 9.27 7.18 -2.68
N VAL A 42 9.71 8.39 -2.32
CA VAL A 42 9.25 9.08 -1.11
C VAL A 42 7.74 9.33 -1.15
N LEU A 43 7.22 9.86 -2.26
CA LEU A 43 5.79 10.15 -2.40
C LEU A 43 4.94 8.88 -2.37
N ASN A 44 5.38 7.82 -3.07
CA ASN A 44 4.69 6.54 -3.06
C ASN A 44 4.66 5.91 -1.66
N ALA A 45 5.82 5.82 -0.99
CA ALA A 45 5.91 5.29 0.37
C ALA A 45 5.07 6.11 1.34
N MET A 46 5.16 7.44 1.29
CA MET A 46 4.33 8.31 2.12
C MET A 46 2.84 8.11 1.85
N THR A 47 2.43 7.97 0.59
CA THR A 47 1.01 7.75 0.24
C THR A 47 0.53 6.39 0.72
N HIS A 48 1.37 5.36 0.62
CA HIS A 48 1.12 4.02 1.15
C HIS A 48 0.81 4.06 2.66
N GLU A 49 1.70 4.67 3.45
CA GLU A 49 1.50 4.78 4.90
C GLU A 49 0.32 5.68 5.28
N LEU A 50 0.04 6.72 4.49
CA LEU A 50 -1.13 7.58 4.69
C LEU A 50 -2.44 6.83 4.42
N ILE A 51 -2.47 5.86 3.50
CA ILE A 51 -3.63 5.00 3.29
C ILE A 51 -3.85 4.10 4.51
N HIS A 52 -2.78 3.54 5.09
CA HIS A 52 -2.89 2.81 6.36
C HIS A 52 -3.44 3.69 7.50
N ALA A 53 -2.95 4.92 7.63
CA ALA A 53 -3.46 5.87 8.62
C ALA A 53 -4.94 6.20 8.37
N TYR A 54 -5.32 6.48 7.12
CA TYR A 54 -6.71 6.76 6.75
C TYR A 54 -7.62 5.58 7.09
N ASP A 55 -7.22 4.37 6.71
CA ASP A 55 -7.99 3.16 7.00
C ASP A 55 -8.10 2.94 8.50
N HIS A 56 -7.03 3.20 9.26
CA HIS A 56 -7.02 3.00 10.71
C HIS A 56 -8.11 3.84 11.38
N CYS A 57 -8.19 5.11 10.99
CA CYS A 57 -9.22 6.00 11.51
C CYS A 57 -10.62 5.73 10.90
N ARG A 58 -10.71 5.26 9.66
CA ARG A 58 -11.98 4.92 9.00
C ARG A 58 -12.65 3.70 9.65
N TYR A 59 -11.88 2.69 10.03
CA TYR A 59 -12.39 1.43 10.58
C TYR A 59 -12.22 1.31 12.11
N GLY A 60 -12.11 2.44 12.82
CA GLY A 60 -12.14 2.46 14.29
C GLY A 60 -10.95 1.77 14.97
N GLY A 61 -9.78 1.75 14.34
CA GLY A 61 -8.55 1.26 14.94
C GLY A 61 -8.31 -0.25 14.86
N HIS A 62 -9.18 -1.02 14.20
CA HIS A 62 -9.08 -2.48 14.11
C HIS A 62 -7.99 -3.01 13.15
N ILE A 63 -7.10 -2.15 12.62
CA ILE A 63 -6.09 -2.54 11.61
C ILE A 63 -4.98 -3.47 12.15
N GLY A 64 -4.87 -3.60 13.47
CA GLY A 64 -4.01 -4.62 14.09
C GLY A 64 -4.59 -6.04 14.10
N ALA A 65 -5.85 -6.24 13.70
CA ALA A 65 -6.45 -7.58 13.63
C ALA A 65 -6.08 -8.28 12.32
N ALA A 66 -5.87 -9.60 12.38
CA ALA A 66 -5.49 -10.45 11.24
C ALA A 66 -6.38 -10.28 9.99
N THR A 67 -7.60 -9.74 10.12
CA THR A 67 -8.56 -9.50 9.05
C THR A 67 -8.49 -8.10 8.43
N ALA A 68 -7.96 -7.10 9.13
CA ALA A 68 -7.92 -5.71 8.64
C ALA A 68 -6.58 -5.35 7.96
N GLY A 69 -5.51 -6.09 8.26
CA GLY A 69 -4.24 -5.99 7.56
C GLY A 69 -4.37 -6.20 6.04
N PRO A 70 -4.97 -7.30 5.56
CA PRO A 70 -5.08 -7.58 4.12
C PRO A 70 -5.79 -6.49 3.32
N THR A 71 -6.89 -5.95 3.83
CA THR A 71 -7.60 -4.84 3.18
C THR A 71 -6.73 -3.59 3.09
N ALA A 72 -6.07 -3.21 4.19
CA ALA A 72 -5.22 -2.02 4.22
C ALA A 72 -4.04 -2.16 3.25
N GLU A 73 -3.42 -3.33 3.18
CA GLU A 73 -2.31 -3.61 2.26
C GLU A 73 -2.72 -3.61 0.79
N ILE A 74 -3.89 -4.19 0.46
CA ILE A 74 -4.40 -4.15 -0.92
C ILE A 74 -4.69 -2.70 -1.34
N ARG A 75 -5.37 -1.93 -0.50
CA ARG A 75 -5.71 -0.53 -0.79
C ARG A 75 -4.45 0.34 -0.88
N ALA A 76 -3.49 0.14 0.02
CA ALA A 76 -2.21 0.86 -0.01
C ALA A 76 -1.42 0.56 -1.29
N ALA A 77 -1.33 -0.71 -1.72
CA ALA A 77 -0.69 -1.08 -2.98
C ALA A 77 -1.44 -0.55 -4.22
N ASN A 78 -2.78 -0.51 -4.18
CA ASN A 78 -3.62 -0.04 -5.29
C ASN A 78 -3.53 1.48 -5.50
N LEU A 79 -3.56 2.27 -4.41
CA LEU A 79 -3.77 3.72 -4.48
C LEU A 79 -2.49 4.55 -4.30
N SER A 80 -1.39 3.97 -3.79
CA SER A 80 -0.14 4.70 -3.55
C SER A 80 0.69 5.05 -4.79
N GLY A 81 0.37 4.46 -5.95
CA GLY A 81 1.21 4.54 -7.15
C GLY A 81 2.38 3.54 -7.17
N ASP A 82 2.49 2.67 -6.17
CA ASP A 82 3.47 1.57 -6.10
C ASP A 82 3.37 0.60 -7.28
N CYS A 83 2.17 0.44 -7.83
CA CYS A 83 1.86 -0.42 -8.97
C CYS A 83 1.58 0.36 -10.26
N SER A 84 2.18 1.54 -10.42
CA SER A 84 2.13 2.32 -11.67
C SER A 84 2.95 1.66 -12.79
N LEU A 85 2.62 1.97 -14.06
CA LEU A 85 3.26 1.37 -15.24
C LEU A 85 4.77 1.55 -15.21
N PHE A 86 5.21 2.75 -14.88
CA PHE A 86 6.63 3.05 -14.77
C PHE A 86 7.32 2.22 -13.68
N GLN A 87 6.67 2.00 -12.53
CA GLN A 87 7.25 1.19 -11.45
C GLN A 87 7.39 -0.28 -11.87
N GLU A 88 6.37 -0.82 -12.55
CA GLU A 88 6.45 -2.19 -13.08
C GLU A 88 7.52 -2.32 -14.17
N LEU A 89 7.65 -1.34 -15.08
CA LEU A 89 8.72 -1.30 -16.08
C LEU A 89 10.11 -1.28 -15.43
N LEU A 90 10.33 -0.44 -14.41
CA LEU A 90 11.60 -0.42 -13.67
C LEU A 90 11.91 -1.74 -12.97
N ARG A 91 10.88 -2.48 -12.54
CA ARG A 91 11.01 -3.81 -11.94
C ARG A 91 11.16 -4.92 -12.98
N GLY A 92 11.20 -4.60 -14.28
CA GLY A 92 11.31 -5.58 -15.37
C GLY A 92 10.01 -6.31 -15.69
N ASN A 93 8.89 -5.88 -15.12
CA ASN A 93 7.58 -6.44 -15.40
C ASN A 93 7.00 -5.77 -16.65
N LEU A 94 7.07 -6.45 -17.80
CA LEU A 94 6.59 -5.94 -19.08
C LEU A 94 5.11 -6.30 -19.30
N PRO A 95 4.17 -5.32 -19.28
CA PRO A 95 2.80 -5.60 -19.66
C PRO A 95 2.67 -5.84 -21.16
N LEU A 96 1.76 -6.72 -21.55
CA LEU A 96 1.27 -6.82 -22.93
C LEU A 96 0.41 -5.57 -23.23
N LEU A 97 1.05 -4.45 -23.57
CA LEU A 97 0.35 -3.20 -23.89
C LEU A 97 -0.35 -3.29 -25.25
N PRO A 98 -1.54 -2.66 -25.41
CA PRO A 98 -2.29 -1.87 -24.42
C PRO A 98 -3.31 -2.68 -23.60
N LEU A 99 -3.60 -3.93 -23.99
CA LEU A 99 -4.71 -4.74 -23.47
C LEU A 99 -4.45 -5.36 -22.09
N GLY A 100 -3.20 -5.40 -21.64
CA GLY A 100 -2.76 -6.09 -20.43
C GLY A 100 -2.54 -5.20 -19.21
N TRP A 101 -2.65 -3.86 -19.33
CA TRP A 101 -2.28 -2.97 -18.21
C TRP A 101 -3.12 -3.21 -16.96
N ALA A 102 -4.45 -3.26 -17.10
CA ALA A 102 -5.34 -3.47 -15.96
C ALA A 102 -5.14 -4.85 -15.30
N ALA A 103 -4.74 -5.88 -16.05
CA ALA A 103 -4.40 -7.19 -15.50
C ALA A 103 -3.04 -7.15 -14.78
N GLN A 104 -2.06 -6.48 -15.37
CA GLN A 104 -0.72 -6.30 -14.78
C GLN A 104 -0.79 -5.54 -13.46
N GLN A 105 -1.53 -4.43 -13.42
CA GLN A 105 -1.68 -3.62 -12.21
C GLN A 105 -2.31 -4.45 -11.08
N ARG A 106 -3.38 -5.22 -11.37
CA ARG A 106 -3.98 -6.14 -10.39
C ARG A 106 -2.99 -7.21 -9.90
N ALA A 107 -2.17 -7.77 -10.80
CA ALA A 107 -1.14 -8.73 -10.44
C ALA A 107 -0.04 -8.09 -9.56
N CYS A 108 0.34 -6.84 -9.83
CA CYS A 108 1.25 -6.09 -8.97
C CYS A 108 0.64 -5.88 -7.58
N VAL A 109 -0.61 -5.42 -7.49
CA VAL A 109 -1.29 -5.18 -6.22
C VAL A 109 -1.36 -6.47 -5.40
N ALA A 110 -1.77 -7.59 -6.01
CA ALA A 110 -1.80 -8.88 -5.35
C ALA A 110 -0.43 -9.31 -4.82
N ARG A 111 0.63 -9.18 -5.63
CA ARG A 111 2.01 -9.51 -5.21
C ARG A 111 2.47 -8.65 -4.03
N ARG A 112 2.26 -7.33 -4.11
CA ARG A 112 2.72 -6.38 -3.08
C ARG A 112 1.98 -6.59 -1.77
N ALA A 113 0.64 -6.69 -1.83
CA ALA A 113 -0.17 -6.94 -0.66
C ALA A 113 0.16 -8.28 0.01
N ALA A 114 0.32 -9.36 -0.77
CA ALA A 114 0.65 -10.68 -0.21
C ALA A 114 2.01 -10.68 0.51
N LEU A 115 3.01 -9.95 -0.02
CA LEU A 115 4.31 -9.80 0.64
C LEU A 115 4.18 -9.07 1.99
N SER A 116 3.46 -7.95 2.04
CA SER A 116 3.27 -7.21 3.29
C SER A 116 2.46 -8.01 4.31
N VAL A 117 1.35 -8.63 3.88
CA VAL A 117 0.48 -9.45 4.74
C VAL A 117 1.24 -10.65 5.31
N ALA A 118 2.09 -11.30 4.52
CA ALA A 118 2.90 -12.43 4.97
C ALA A 118 3.93 -12.05 6.05
N MET A 119 4.31 -10.77 6.16
CA MET A 119 5.18 -10.29 7.23
C MET A 119 4.45 -10.20 8.58
N ASN A 120 3.11 -10.27 8.60
CA ASN A 120 2.36 -10.34 9.85
C ASN A 120 2.43 -11.77 10.42
N PRO A 121 2.99 -11.96 11.63
CA PRO A 121 3.07 -13.28 12.27
C PRO A 121 1.70 -13.96 12.45
N ALA A 122 0.61 -13.20 12.53
CA ALA A 122 -0.74 -13.72 12.68
C ALA A 122 -1.33 -14.32 11.38
N CYS A 123 -0.75 -14.05 10.21
CA CYS A 123 -1.32 -14.49 8.93
C CYS A 123 -0.99 -15.94 8.57
N GLY A 124 0.00 -16.57 9.22
CA GLY A 124 0.37 -17.96 8.92
C GLY A 124 1.27 -18.13 7.69
N GLY A 125 1.95 -17.05 7.25
CA GLY A 125 2.97 -17.10 6.19
C GLY A 125 2.47 -16.76 4.78
N SER A 126 3.31 -17.05 3.77
CA SER A 126 3.11 -16.62 2.38
C SER A 126 1.85 -17.20 1.72
N ASP A 127 1.59 -18.49 1.93
CA ASP A 127 0.52 -19.19 1.21
C ASP A 127 -0.85 -18.74 1.71
N ALA A 128 -0.98 -18.61 3.04
CA ALA A 128 -2.18 -18.06 3.66
C ALA A 128 -2.41 -16.59 3.26
N ALA A 129 -1.33 -15.78 3.20
CA ALA A 129 -1.43 -14.40 2.74
C ALA A 129 -1.93 -14.29 1.29
N ALA A 130 -1.45 -15.14 0.40
CA ALA A 130 -1.87 -15.14 -1.01
C ALA A 130 -3.37 -15.48 -1.16
N VAL A 131 -3.87 -16.47 -0.39
CA VAL A 131 -5.29 -16.85 -0.39
C VAL A 131 -6.16 -15.68 0.09
N VAL A 132 -5.86 -15.12 1.26
CA VAL A 132 -6.66 -14.04 1.85
C VAL A 132 -6.64 -12.78 0.98
N VAL A 133 -5.50 -12.45 0.38
CA VAL A 133 -5.40 -11.33 -0.55
C VAL A 133 -6.29 -11.56 -1.78
N SER A 134 -6.23 -12.75 -2.39
CA SER A 134 -7.05 -13.08 -3.56
C SER A 134 -8.55 -12.97 -3.28
N GLU A 135 -9.00 -13.40 -2.10
CA GLU A 135 -10.40 -13.31 -1.68
C GLU A 135 -10.88 -11.86 -1.52
N MET A 136 -10.03 -10.98 -0.98
CA MET A 136 -10.38 -9.60 -0.66
C MET A 136 -10.20 -8.63 -1.83
N MET A 137 -9.42 -9.00 -2.85
CA MET A 137 -9.08 -8.15 -4.00
C MET A 137 -10.30 -7.51 -4.70
N PRO A 138 -11.39 -8.23 -5.05
CA PRO A 138 -12.52 -7.63 -5.76
C PRO A 138 -13.17 -6.48 -4.99
N ILE A 139 -13.25 -6.60 -3.66
CA ILE A 139 -13.86 -5.60 -2.78
C ILE A 139 -12.90 -4.41 -2.61
N CYS A 140 -11.63 -4.69 -2.34
CA CYS A 140 -10.64 -3.66 -2.00
C CYS A 140 -10.21 -2.82 -3.20
N LEU A 141 -10.19 -3.39 -4.41
CA LEU A 141 -9.86 -2.64 -5.63
C LEU A 141 -10.94 -1.62 -6.02
N ALA A 142 -12.19 -1.85 -5.61
CA ALA A 142 -13.30 -0.94 -5.85
C ALA A 142 -13.32 0.24 -4.86
N ASP A 143 -12.67 0.11 -3.70
CA ASP A 143 -12.60 1.17 -2.69
C ASP A 143 -11.45 2.13 -2.98
N THR A 144 -11.81 3.29 -3.53
CA THR A 144 -10.86 4.34 -3.95
C THR A 144 -10.70 5.47 -2.94
N ALA A 145 -11.42 5.43 -1.82
CA ALA A 145 -11.31 6.47 -0.80
C ALA A 145 -9.87 6.52 -0.22
N PRO A 146 -9.37 7.70 0.19
CA PRO A 146 -10.03 9.00 0.23
C PRO A 146 -10.01 9.77 -1.10
N PHE A 147 -9.54 9.16 -2.18
CA PHE A 147 -9.48 9.81 -3.48
C PHE A 147 -10.84 9.82 -4.15
N ASP A 148 -11.16 10.92 -4.83
CA ASP A 148 -12.36 10.97 -5.67
C ASP A 148 -12.20 10.01 -6.85
N ALA A 149 -13.27 9.34 -7.26
CA ALA A 149 -13.27 8.41 -8.40
C ALA A 149 -12.81 9.07 -9.72
N SER A 150 -12.89 10.40 -9.82
CA SER A 150 -12.41 11.20 -10.96
C SER A 150 -10.90 11.50 -10.91
N ALA A 151 -10.26 11.42 -9.74
CA ALA A 151 -8.82 11.69 -9.57
C ALA A 151 -7.95 10.47 -9.91
N ALA A 152 -8.47 9.25 -9.74
CA ALA A 152 -7.75 8.01 -10.03
C ALA A 152 -7.47 7.78 -11.53
N VAL A 153 -8.20 8.48 -12.42
CA VAL A 153 -8.05 8.39 -13.88
C VAL A 153 -6.96 9.34 -14.41
N ALA A 154 -6.53 10.33 -13.63
CA ALA A 154 -5.65 11.39 -14.14
C ALA A 154 -4.15 11.04 -14.16
N THR A 155 -3.75 9.84 -13.71
CA THR A 155 -2.34 9.42 -13.64
C THR A 155 -2.03 8.09 -14.34
N SER A 156 -2.96 7.58 -15.16
CA SER A 156 -2.72 6.44 -16.06
C SER A 156 -2.10 6.86 -17.38
#